data_AF-A0A941XEQ2-F1
#
_entry.id   AF-A0A941XEQ2-F1
#
_cell.length_a   1.000
_cell.length_b   1.000
_cell.length_c   1.000
_cell.angle_alpha   90.00
_cell.angle_beta   90.00
_cell.angle_gamma   90.00
#
_symmetry.space_group_name_H-M   'P 1'
#
loop_
_entity.id
_entity.type
_entity.pdbx_description
1 polymer ?
#
loop_
_entity_poly.entity_id
_entity_poly.type
_entity_poly.pdbx_seq_one_letter_code
_entity_poly.pdbx_strand_id
1 'polypeptide(L)'
;MNRKILRLALPSIVSNITVPLLGLVDVTIVGHLGETAYIGAIAVGGLLFTILYWNFGFLRMGTSGLTSQAYGRKDAAGEMRVLIQA
;
A
#
# COMPACT_ATOMS: atom_id res chain seq x y z
N MET A 1 8.00 -12.08 -25.39
CA MET A 1 7.59 -11.23 -24.26
C MET A 1 7.72 -12.03 -22.96
N ASN A 2 8.59 -11.57 -22.05
CA ASN A 2 9.28 -12.42 -21.07
C ASN A 2 8.36 -13.00 -19.97
N ARG A 3 8.21 -14.35 -19.92
CA ARG A 3 7.54 -15.07 -18.81
C ARG A 3 8.08 -14.67 -17.42
N LYS A 4 9.34 -14.24 -17.32
CA LYS A 4 9.95 -13.71 -16.09
C LYS A 4 9.33 -12.40 -15.61
N ILE A 5 8.97 -11.49 -16.53
CA ILE A 5 8.33 -10.22 -16.18
C ILE A 5 6.90 -10.48 -15.71
N LEU A 6 6.16 -11.33 -16.42
CA LEU A 6 4.80 -11.75 -16.04
C LEU A 6 4.76 -12.39 -14.65
N ARG A 7 5.75 -13.22 -14.29
CA ARG A 7 5.83 -13.87 -12.96
C ARG A 7 6.06 -12.90 -11.80
N LEU A 8 6.69 -11.75 -12.07
CA LEU A 8 6.89 -10.67 -11.08
C LEU A 8 5.74 -9.65 -11.09
N ALA A 9 5.17 -9.40 -12.27
CA ALA A 9 4.08 -8.46 -12.44
C ALA A 9 2.76 -8.99 -11.86
N LEU A 10 2.44 -10.28 -12.04
CA LEU A 10 1.17 -10.85 -11.60
C LEU A 10 0.91 -10.66 -10.09
N PRO A 11 1.84 -11.02 -9.18
CA PRO A 11 1.63 -10.83 -7.74
C PRO A 11 1.51 -9.35 -7.38
N SER A 12 2.33 -8.49 -7.98
CA SER A 12 2.30 -7.04 -7.74
C SER A 12 1.02 -6.38 -8.23
N ILE A 13 0.47 -6.83 -9.36
CA ILE A 13 -0.82 -6.35 -9.89
C ILE A 13 -1.94 -6.79 -8.96
N VAL A 14 -1.97 -8.05 -8.53
CA VAL A 14 -2.97 -8.57 -7.60
C VAL A 14 -2.92 -7.80 -6.27
N SER A 15 -1.75 -7.58 -5.68
CA SER A 15 -1.60 -6.78 -4.45
C SER A 15 -1.97 -5.30 -4.61
N ASN A 16 -1.88 -4.73 -5.82
CA ASN A 16 -2.33 -3.35 -6.04
C ASN A 16 -3.84 -3.24 -6.23
N ILE A 17 -4.50 -4.28 -6.75
CA ILE A 17 -5.95 -4.30 -6.94
C ILE A 17 -6.70 -4.52 -5.61
N THR A 18 -6.08 -5.17 -4.62
CA THR A 18 -6.71 -5.39 -3.31
C THR A 18 -7.01 -4.09 -2.56
N VAL A 19 -6.21 -3.04 -2.74
CA VAL A 19 -6.42 -1.75 -2.07
C VAL A 19 -7.73 -1.05 -2.49
N PRO A 20 -7.99 -0.79 -3.78
CA PRO A 20 -9.27 -0.23 -4.21
C PRO A 20 -10.45 -1.17 -3.99
N LEU A 21 -10.27 -2.50 -4.05
CA LEU A 21 -11.33 -3.45 -3.68
C LEU A 21 -11.74 -3.33 -2.22
N LEU A 22 -10.78 -3.20 -1.30
CA LEU A 22 -11.07 -2.99 0.13
C LEU A 22 -11.84 -1.69 0.32
N GLY A 23 -11.41 -0.61 -0.33
CA GLY A 23 -12.12 0.68 -0.27
C GLY A 23 -13.55 0.61 -0.83
N LEU A 24 -13.79 -0.20 -1.88
CA LEU A 24 -15.13 -0.42 -2.42
C LEU A 24 -16.04 -1.18 -1.43
N VAL A 25 -15.49 -2.17 -0.74
CA VAL A 25 -16.19 -2.95 0.29
C VAL A 25 -16.52 -2.07 1.51
N ASP A 26 -15.57 -1.27 1.98
CA ASP A 26 -15.78 -0.33 3.08
C ASP A 26 -16.91 0.66 2.75
N VAL A 27 -16.93 1.23 1.54
CA VAL A 27 -18.01 2.13 1.08
C VAL A 27 -19.36 1.40 1.00
N THR A 28 -19.37 0.16 0.52
CA THR A 28 -20.61 -0.62 0.33
C THR A 28 -21.24 -1.02 1.68
N ILE A 29 -20.42 -1.42 2.64
CA ILE A 29 -20.87 -1.78 4.00
C ILE A 29 -21.45 -0.54 4.70
N VAL A 30 -20.73 0.59 4.63
CA VAL A 30 -21.17 1.85 5.22
C VAL A 30 -22.46 2.36 4.58
N GLY A 31 -22.59 2.25 3.25
CA GLY A 31 -23.80 2.66 2.53
C GLY A 31 -25.07 1.89 2.93
N HIS A 32 -24.96 0.66 3.45
CA HIS A 32 -26.10 -0.15 3.87
C HIS A 32 -26.55 0.09 5.32
N LEU A 33 -25.80 0.84 6.13
CA LEU A 33 -26.06 1.01 7.57
C LEU A 33 -27.18 2.03 7.91
N GLY A 34 -27.82 2.67 6.92
CA GLY A 34 -29.16 3.26 7.05
C GLY A 34 -29.35 4.50 7.95
N GLU A 35 -28.35 4.88 8.75
CA GLU A 35 -28.35 6.10 9.59
C GLU A 35 -27.21 7.03 9.15
N THR A 36 -27.56 8.20 8.61
CA THR A 36 -26.63 9.19 8.04
C THR A 36 -25.54 9.65 9.01
N ALA A 37 -25.80 9.61 10.33
CA ALA A 37 -24.83 9.96 11.35
C ALA A 37 -23.65 8.96 11.45
N TYR A 38 -23.92 7.64 11.37
CA TYR A 38 -22.87 6.62 11.41
C TYR A 38 -22.06 6.61 10.11
N ILE A 39 -22.70 6.88 8.97
CA ILE A 39 -22.03 7.04 7.67
C ILE A 39 -21.05 8.21 7.71
N GLY A 40 -21.46 9.35 8.27
CA GLY A 40 -20.59 10.51 8.45
C GLY A 40 -19.39 10.21 9.36
N ALA A 41 -19.62 9.53 10.50
CA ALA A 41 -18.55 9.17 11.43
C ALA A 41 -17.52 8.21 10.80
N ILE A 42 -17.96 7.18 10.07
CA ILE A 42 -17.06 6.23 9.40
C ILE A 42 -16.35 6.89 8.22
N ALA A 43 -17.03 7.76 7.45
CA ALA A 43 -16.39 8.51 6.36
C ALA A 43 -15.26 9.41 6.89
N VAL A 44 -15.51 10.14 7.98
CA VAL A 44 -14.49 11.00 8.62
C VAL A 44 -13.36 10.16 9.24
N GLY A 45 -13.69 9.06 9.92
CA GLY A 45 -12.71 8.12 10.47
C GLY A 45 -11.83 7.48 9.39
N GLY A 46 -12.42 7.04 8.29
CA GLY A 46 -11.73 6.50 7.13
C GLY A 46 -10.84 7.53 6.43
N LEU A 47 -11.29 8.79 6.34
CA LEU A 47 -10.48 9.89 5.79
C LEU A 47 -9.27 10.19 6.69
N LEU A 48 -9.48 10.28 8.01
CA LEU A 48 -8.40 10.47 8.98
C LEU A 48 -7.38 9.33 8.92
N PHE A 49 -7.85 8.08 8.89
CA PHE A 49 -6.99 6.91 8.76
C PHE A 49 -6.24 6.93 7.43
N THR A 50 -6.90 7.30 6.33
CA THR A 50 -6.28 7.45 5.01
C THR A 50 -5.17 8.49 5.04
N ILE A 51 -5.40 9.65 5.64
CA ILE A 51 -4.40 10.72 5.77
C ILE A 51 -3.21 10.27 6.62
N LEU A 52 -3.46 9.60 7.74
CA LEU A 52 -2.42 9.03 8.59
C LEU A 52 -1.61 7.98 7.85
N TYR A 53 -2.27 7.05 7.15
CA TYR A 53 -1.63 6.03 6.33
C TYR A 53 -0.80 6.64 5.18
N TRP A 54 -1.35 7.65 4.49
CA TRP A 54 -0.62 8.39 3.45
C TRP A 54 0.60 9.13 3.99
N ASN A 55 0.54 9.59 5.24
CA ASN A 55 1.69 10.17 5.92
C ASN A 55 2.85 9.18 6.04
N PHE A 56 2.58 7.88 6.19
CA PHE A 56 3.62 6.84 6.14
C PHE A 56 3.95 6.37 4.70
N GLY A 57 3.32 6.94 3.68
CA GLY A 57 3.58 6.63 2.27
C GLY A 57 5.03 6.92 1.84
N PHE A 58 5.71 7.86 2.51
CA PHE A 58 7.14 8.12 2.28
C PHE A 58 8.00 6.90 2.61
N LEU A 59 7.60 6.06 3.57
CA LEU A 59 8.37 4.89 3.98
C LEU A 59 8.49 3.88 2.84
N ARG A 60 7.40 3.69 2.07
CA ARG A 60 7.39 2.82 0.89
C ARG A 60 8.27 3.35 -0.23
N MET A 61 8.16 4.64 -0.56
CA MET A 61 8.96 5.27 -1.61
C MET A 61 10.45 5.38 -1.22
N GLY A 62 10.74 5.70 0.04
CA GLY A 62 12.09 5.83 0.58
C GLY A 62 12.83 4.50 0.66
N THR A 63 12.19 3.47 1.19
CA THR A 63 12.80 2.13 1.29
C THR A 63 12.99 1.47 -0.07
N SER A 64 11.98 1.52 -0.96
CA SER A 64 12.12 0.95 -2.31
C SER A 64 13.23 1.64 -3.13
N GLY A 65 13.39 2.96 -2.96
CA GLY A 65 14.46 3.73 -3.61
C GLY A 65 15.86 3.34 -3.14
N LEU A 66 16.05 3.17 -1.83
CA LEU A 66 17.34 2.76 -1.26
C LEU A 66 17.65 1.28 -1.53
N THR A 67 16.66 0.40 -1.41
CA THR A 67 16.79 -1.04 -1.71
C THR A 67 17.12 -1.28 -3.18
N SER A 68 16.51 -0.54 -4.12
CA SER A 68 16.84 -0.68 -5.55
C SER A 68 18.28 -0.25 -5.89
N GLN A 69 18.81 0.76 -5.18
CA GLN A 69 20.21 1.17 -5.32
C GLN A 69 21.18 0.15 -4.74
N ALA A 70 20.88 -0.43 -3.56
CA ALA A 70 21.68 -1.49 -2.94
C ALA A 70 21.69 -2.76 -3.80
N TYR A 71 20.53 -3.15 -4.34
CA TYR A 71 20.40 -4.27 -5.27
C TYR A 71 21.20 -4.06 -6.56
N GLY A 72 21.17 -2.85 -7.13
CA GLY A 72 21.98 -2.49 -8.29
C GLY A 72 23.49 -2.61 -8.05
N ARG A 73 23.94 -2.43 -6.80
CA ARG A 73 25.33 -2.58 -6.37
C ARG A 73 25.70 -4.00 -5.93
N LYS A 74 24.75 -4.96 -5.95
CA LYS A 74 24.89 -6.32 -5.40
C LYS A 74 25.31 -6.34 -3.92
N ASP A 75 24.93 -5.32 -3.16
CA ASP A 75 25.25 -5.20 -1.74
C ASP A 75 24.10 -5.75 -0.88
N ALA A 76 24.12 -7.06 -0.65
CA ALA A 76 23.12 -7.75 0.17
C ALA A 76 23.10 -7.26 1.63
N ALA A 77 24.24 -6.77 2.14
CA ALA A 77 24.31 -6.20 3.50
C ALA A 77 23.69 -4.78 3.55
N GLY A 78 23.76 -4.03 2.46
CA GLY A 78 23.08 -2.75 2.27
C GLY A 78 21.55 -2.91 2.20
N GLU A 79 21.05 -3.91 1.48
CA GLU A 79 19.61 -4.22 1.40
C GLU A 79 18.99 -4.52 2.77
N MET A 80 19.65 -5.36 3.58
CA MET A 80 19.20 -5.68 4.93
C MET A 80 19.23 -4.45 5.85
N ARG A 81 20.22 -3.57 5.68
CA ARG A 81 20.35 -2.34 6.48
C ARG A 81 19.20 -1.37 6.23
N VAL A 82 18.75 -1.23 4.99
CA VAL A 82 17.59 -0.41 4.64
C VAL A 82 16.33 -0.92 5.34
N LEU A 83 16.20 -2.23 5.54
CA LEU A 83 15.07 -2.84 6.25
C LEU A 83 15.12 -2.60 7.77
N ILE A 84 16.33 -2.58 8.36
CA ILE A 84 16.53 -2.37 9.82
C ILE A 84 16.41 -0.90 10.21
N GLN A 85 16.68 0.02 9.27
CA GLN A 85 16.68 1.48 9.50
C GLN A 85 15.35 2.17 9.14
N ALA A 86 14.38 1.43 8.59
CA ALA A 86 13.06 1.93 8.21
C ALA A 86 12.02 1.64 9.29
#